data_AF-A0A5D2JPX1-F1
#
_entry.id   AF-A0A5D2JPX1-F1
#
_cell.length_a   1.000
_cell.length_b   1.000
_cell.length_c   1.000
_cell.angle_alpha   90.00
_cell.angle_beta   90.00
_cell.angle_gamma   90.00
#
_symmetry.space_group_name_H-M   'P 1'
#
loop_
_entity.id
_entity.type
_entity.pdbx_description
1 polymer ?
#
loop_
_entity_poly.entity_id
_entity_poly.type
_entity_poly.pdbx_seq_one_letter_code
_entity_poly.pdbx_strand_id
1 'polypeptide(L)'
;MGEEREDSQKLKKMAAAAYDYENDPRWADYWSNVLIPPHMASRSDVVDHFKRKFYQRYIDPDLVVEAMSSSTPSASSSTSSSSANESTRARNAGSTTRSSRASAAATSNTTSMRWDRQTIQFSVNAWVFIVAVLAIFPLVTRTLSIRAYRLSFMGTACSALYSLYALYGIPRAWNLQAIQVYFQSIITTKDFIYFIYSLTFVTSHLCLKFALIPILCRALEHVAKFLRRNFNRSTLYRKYLENPCLWVESNTITLSILSSHAEIGVGFLLIISLFSWQRNIIQTFMYWQLLKLMYRAPVTAGYHQSVWAKIGRMVNPFVQQYAPFLNGPVSAIQRWWLR
;
A
#
# COMPACT_ATOMS: atom_id res chain seq x y z
N MET A 1 16.18 34.06 -36.11
CA MET A 1 16.53 34.23 -34.67
C MET A 1 16.48 32.93 -33.84
N GLY A 2 16.27 31.74 -34.45
CA GLY A 2 16.36 30.45 -33.74
C GLY A 2 17.72 29.77 -33.87
N GLU A 3 18.34 29.85 -35.06
CA GLU A 3 19.64 29.21 -35.37
C GLU A 3 20.79 29.75 -34.51
N GLU A 4 20.86 31.06 -34.28
CA GLU A 4 21.90 31.67 -33.43
C GLU A 4 21.92 31.14 -31.98
N ARG A 5 20.76 30.76 -31.44
CA ARG A 5 20.67 30.19 -30.08
C ARG A 5 21.13 28.74 -30.03
N GLU A 6 20.87 27.96 -31.07
CA GLU A 6 21.33 26.58 -31.15
C GLU A 6 22.83 26.50 -31.33
N ASP A 7 23.41 27.37 -32.16
CA ASP A 7 24.86 27.40 -32.37
C ASP A 7 25.61 27.90 -31.14
N SER A 8 25.05 28.84 -30.38
CA SER A 8 25.58 29.25 -29.08
C SER A 8 25.59 28.10 -28.06
N GLN A 9 24.53 27.29 -27.99
CA GLN A 9 24.48 26.13 -27.09
C GLN A 9 25.43 25.01 -27.52
N LYS A 10 25.64 24.79 -28.82
CA LYS A 10 26.64 23.83 -29.32
C LYS A 10 28.06 24.22 -28.90
N LEU A 11 28.41 25.50 -29.01
CA LEU A 11 29.70 26.02 -28.57
C LEU A 11 29.91 25.84 -27.06
N LYS A 12 28.87 26.11 -26.25
CA LYS A 12 28.93 25.89 -24.79
C LYS A 12 29.09 24.42 -24.42
N LYS A 13 28.44 23.50 -25.15
CA LYS A 13 28.62 22.04 -24.96
C LYS A 13 30.05 21.60 -25.32
N MET A 14 30.66 22.17 -26.35
CA MET A 14 32.06 21.92 -26.72
C MET A 14 33.04 22.45 -25.68
N ALA A 15 32.80 23.66 -25.15
CA ALA A 15 33.59 24.23 -24.06
C ALA A 15 33.51 23.38 -22.78
N ALA A 16 32.31 22.89 -22.44
CA ALA A 16 32.14 21.97 -21.31
C ALA A 16 32.87 20.64 -21.54
N ALA A 17 32.95 20.12 -22.77
CA ALA A 17 33.69 18.88 -23.05
C ALA A 17 35.22 19.07 -22.97
N ALA A 18 35.71 20.27 -23.27
CA ALA A 18 37.13 20.62 -23.25
C ALA A 18 37.65 21.09 -21.88
N TYR A 19 36.77 21.24 -20.88
CA TYR A 19 37.17 21.68 -19.53
C TYR A 19 37.99 20.61 -18.81
N ASP A 20 39.02 21.04 -18.08
CA ASP A 20 39.90 20.16 -17.32
C ASP A 20 39.31 19.86 -15.94
N TYR A 21 38.45 18.84 -15.88
CA TYR A 21 37.77 18.41 -14.65
C TYR A 21 38.71 17.73 -13.65
N GLU A 22 39.81 17.12 -14.11
CA GLU A 22 40.68 16.31 -13.24
C GLU A 22 41.55 17.20 -12.33
N ASN A 23 41.86 18.42 -12.76
CA ASN A 23 42.59 19.41 -11.98
C ASN A 23 41.70 20.29 -11.07
N ASP A 24 40.38 20.16 -11.14
CA ASP A 24 39.45 20.95 -10.33
C ASP A 24 39.11 20.22 -9.01
N PRO A 25 39.54 20.71 -7.83
CA PRO A 25 39.26 20.06 -6.55
C PRO A 25 37.76 19.97 -6.23
N ARG A 26 36.93 20.84 -6.84
CA ARG A 26 35.47 20.82 -6.67
C ARG A 26 34.81 19.68 -7.42
N TRP A 27 35.43 19.18 -8.48
CA TRP A 27 34.93 18.04 -9.23
C TRP A 27 35.00 16.75 -8.41
N ALA A 28 36.12 16.51 -7.71
CA ALA A 28 36.29 15.35 -6.84
C ALA A 28 35.26 15.31 -5.70
N ASP A 29 35.03 16.45 -5.04
CA ASP A 29 34.02 16.57 -3.99
C ASP A 29 32.60 16.38 -4.56
N TYR A 30 32.28 17.04 -5.69
CA TYR A 30 31.00 16.87 -6.37
C TYR A 30 30.74 15.41 -6.76
N TRP A 31 31.70 14.74 -7.40
CA TRP A 31 31.60 13.35 -7.87
C TRP A 31 31.39 12.37 -6.72
N SER A 32 32.06 12.57 -5.58
CA SER A 32 31.91 11.71 -4.39
C SER A 32 30.52 11.79 -3.76
N ASN A 33 29.85 12.94 -3.89
CA ASN A 33 28.49 13.17 -3.41
C ASN A 33 27.40 12.67 -4.39
N VAL A 34 27.74 12.33 -5.63
CA VAL A 34 26.78 11.76 -6.59
C VAL A 34 26.59 10.26 -6.31
N LEU A 35 25.41 9.89 -5.83
CA LEU A 35 25.01 8.48 -5.63
C LEU A 35 24.69 7.81 -6.98
N ILE A 36 25.72 7.27 -7.64
CA ILE A 36 25.58 6.48 -8.88
C ILE A 36 25.63 4.99 -8.54
N PRO A 37 24.66 4.17 -9.00
CA PRO A 37 24.74 2.72 -8.86
C PRO A 37 26.05 2.16 -9.46
N PRO A 38 26.73 1.19 -8.82
CA PRO A 38 28.06 0.73 -9.24
C PRO A 38 28.15 0.25 -10.70
N HIS A 39 27.04 -0.27 -11.24
CA HIS A 39 26.94 -0.76 -12.62
C HIS A 39 26.75 0.35 -13.68
N MET A 40 26.49 1.60 -13.26
CA MET A 40 26.32 2.76 -14.15
C MET A 40 27.51 3.73 -14.08
N ALA A 41 28.31 3.69 -13.00
CA ALA A 41 29.43 4.60 -12.79
C ALA A 41 30.59 4.40 -13.79
N SER A 42 30.72 3.21 -14.38
CA SER A 42 31.77 2.91 -15.37
C SER A 42 31.40 3.31 -16.80
N ARG A 43 30.17 3.77 -17.06
CA ARG A 43 29.76 4.17 -18.41
C ARG A 43 30.16 5.62 -18.68
N SER A 44 30.83 5.85 -19.80
CA SER A 44 31.32 7.18 -20.19
C SER A 44 30.19 8.20 -20.40
N ASP A 45 29.04 7.77 -20.89
CA ASP A 45 27.88 8.65 -21.11
C ASP A 45 27.27 9.20 -19.81
N VAL A 46 27.31 8.40 -18.73
CA VAL A 46 26.87 8.82 -17.40
C VAL A 46 27.85 9.84 -16.83
N VAL A 47 29.16 9.56 -16.94
CA VAL A 47 30.22 10.47 -16.48
C VAL A 47 30.12 11.82 -17.20
N ASP A 48 29.96 11.81 -18.53
CA ASP A 48 29.87 13.02 -19.35
C ASP A 48 28.63 13.87 -19.02
N HIS A 49 27.49 13.24 -18.71
CA HIS A 49 26.30 13.95 -18.28
C HIS A 49 26.52 14.69 -16.94
N PHE A 50 27.19 14.05 -15.99
CA PHE A 50 27.51 14.67 -14.71
C PHE A 50 28.61 15.74 -14.83
N LYS A 51 29.58 15.58 -15.73
CA LYS A 51 30.54 16.63 -16.09
C LYS A 51 29.81 17.88 -16.61
N ARG A 52 28.84 17.69 -17.52
CA ARG A 52 28.00 18.80 -18.02
C ARG A 52 27.15 19.45 -16.93
N LYS A 53 26.59 18.68 -16.00
CA LYS A 53 25.85 19.22 -14.83
C LYS A 53 26.75 19.99 -13.87
N PHE A 54 27.97 19.52 -13.65
CA PHE A 54 28.96 20.25 -12.87
C PHE A 54 29.32 21.57 -13.54
N TYR A 55 29.63 21.54 -14.85
CA TYR A 55 29.93 22.74 -15.63
C TYR A 55 28.78 23.75 -15.61
N GLN A 56 27.54 23.27 -15.75
CA GLN A 56 26.35 24.11 -15.62
C GLN A 56 26.25 24.75 -14.23
N ARG A 57 26.55 23.99 -13.17
CA ARG A 57 26.39 24.46 -11.79
C ARG A 57 27.47 25.45 -11.34
N TYR A 58 28.69 25.30 -11.83
CA TYR A 58 29.85 26.03 -11.29
C TYR A 58 30.52 26.99 -12.27
N ILE A 59 30.27 26.88 -13.59
CA ILE A 59 30.99 27.65 -14.62
C ILE A 59 30.01 28.42 -15.52
N ASP A 60 29.07 27.75 -16.17
CA ASP A 60 28.12 28.39 -17.09
C ASP A 60 26.66 27.96 -16.82
N PRO A 61 25.91 28.71 -16.00
CA PRO A 61 24.52 28.38 -15.65
C PRO A 61 23.55 28.46 -16.84
N ASP A 62 23.93 29.08 -17.95
CA ASP A 62 23.12 29.16 -19.17
C ASP A 62 23.32 27.95 -20.10
N LEU A 63 24.20 27.00 -19.74
CA LEU A 63 24.32 25.73 -20.45
C LEU A 63 23.09 24.85 -20.19
N VAL A 64 22.35 24.50 -21.25
CA VAL A 64 21.20 23.59 -21.13
C VAL A 64 21.68 22.15 -21.21
N VAL A 65 21.60 21.42 -20.10
CA VAL A 65 21.93 19.99 -20.02
C VAL A 65 20.67 19.15 -20.22
N GLU A 66 20.61 18.40 -21.32
CA GLU A 66 19.53 17.46 -21.61
C GLU A 66 19.50 16.31 -20.59
N ALA A 67 18.29 15.92 -20.17
CA ALA A 67 18.10 14.77 -19.29
C ALA A 67 18.52 13.48 -20.01
N MET A 68 19.22 12.59 -19.32
CA MET A 68 19.56 11.27 -19.88
C MET A 68 18.27 10.54 -20.28
N SER A 69 18.08 10.32 -21.58
CA SER A 69 17.00 9.52 -22.12
C SER A 69 17.15 8.09 -21.59
N SER A 70 16.26 7.69 -20.68
CA SER A 70 16.10 6.29 -20.30
C SER A 70 15.77 5.47 -21.56
N SER A 71 16.70 4.60 -21.94
CA SER A 71 16.65 3.67 -23.07
C SER A 71 15.24 3.17 -23.38
N THR A 72 14.68 3.65 -24.49
CA THR A 72 13.54 3.03 -25.19
C THR A 72 14.09 2.47 -26.50
N PRO A 73 13.72 1.26 -26.96
CA PRO A 73 14.35 0.64 -28.13
C PRO A 73 14.05 1.43 -29.41
N SER A 74 15.09 1.62 -30.21
CA SER A 74 15.11 2.33 -31.48
C SER A 74 14.10 1.80 -32.49
N ALA A 75 13.31 2.68 -33.10
CA ALA A 75 12.59 2.40 -34.35
C ALA A 75 12.96 3.45 -35.41
N SER A 76 13.85 3.02 -36.30
CA SER A 76 13.99 3.34 -37.73
C SER A 76 13.66 4.76 -38.22
N SER A 77 14.74 5.42 -38.66
CA SER A 77 14.79 6.45 -39.69
C SER A 77 14.13 6.04 -41.01
N SER A 78 13.32 6.92 -41.60
CA SER A 78 13.17 6.98 -43.06
C SER A 78 13.03 8.44 -43.54
N THR A 79 13.94 8.77 -44.45
CA THR A 79 14.09 10.01 -45.19
C THR A 79 13.20 9.97 -46.43
N SER A 80 12.49 11.07 -46.76
CA SER A 80 12.25 11.48 -48.17
C SER A 80 11.48 12.80 -48.32
N SER A 81 12.20 13.80 -48.83
CA SER A 81 11.88 14.79 -49.88
C SER A 81 10.42 15.14 -50.25
N SER A 82 10.15 16.45 -50.13
CA SER A 82 9.44 17.36 -51.05
C SER A 82 8.81 16.81 -52.34
N SER A 83 7.55 17.18 -52.60
CA SER A 83 7.06 17.73 -53.89
C SER A 83 5.67 18.34 -53.75
N ALA A 84 5.47 19.46 -54.47
CA ALA A 84 4.26 20.28 -54.54
C ALA A 84 3.12 19.60 -55.31
N ASN A 85 1.86 19.94 -54.96
CA ASN A 85 0.88 20.47 -55.93
C ASN A 85 -0.45 20.90 -55.28
N GLU A 86 -0.77 22.16 -55.56
CA GLU A 86 -2.04 22.85 -55.83
C GLU A 86 -3.40 22.10 -55.70
N SER A 87 -4.31 22.68 -54.90
CA SER A 87 -5.75 22.83 -55.24
C SER A 87 -6.53 23.71 -54.23
N THR A 88 -6.85 24.93 -54.69
CA THR A 88 -8.09 25.72 -54.55
C THR A 88 -9.07 25.56 -53.36
N ARG A 89 -9.32 26.73 -52.70
CA ARG A 89 -10.64 27.35 -52.34
C ARG A 89 -11.27 27.07 -50.95
N ALA A 90 -11.30 28.10 -50.08
CA ALA A 90 -12.54 28.75 -49.58
C ALA A 90 -12.30 29.90 -48.53
N ARG A 91 -12.69 31.12 -48.92
CA ARG A 91 -13.31 32.26 -48.21
C ARG A 91 -13.05 32.55 -46.71
N ASN A 92 -12.43 33.72 -46.49
CA ASN A 92 -12.80 34.88 -45.64
C ASN A 92 -13.64 34.68 -44.35
N ALA A 93 -13.05 35.10 -43.22
CA ALA A 93 -13.67 36.03 -42.26
C ALA A 93 -12.57 36.69 -41.42
N GLY A 94 -12.46 38.02 -41.48
CA GLY A 94 -11.56 38.80 -40.63
C GLY A 94 -12.23 39.28 -39.34
N SER A 95 -11.45 39.46 -38.29
CA SER A 95 -11.64 40.58 -37.35
C SER A 95 -10.33 40.89 -36.62
N THR A 96 -10.08 42.19 -36.50
CA THR A 96 -8.90 42.80 -35.92
C THR A 96 -9.14 43.10 -34.43
N THR A 97 -8.04 43.31 -33.71
CA THR A 97 -7.84 44.22 -32.55
C THR A 97 -8.03 43.71 -31.10
N ARG A 98 -6.87 43.66 -30.42
CA ARG A 98 -6.49 44.38 -29.18
C ARG A 98 -6.72 43.76 -27.78
N SER A 99 -5.61 43.82 -27.03
CA SER A 99 -5.48 44.17 -25.60
C SER A 99 -5.69 43.08 -24.54
N SER A 100 -4.55 42.56 -24.07
CA SER A 100 -4.14 42.44 -22.66
C SER A 100 -5.23 42.30 -21.58
N ARG A 101 -5.27 41.11 -20.97
CA ARG A 101 -5.57 40.97 -19.54
C ARG A 101 -4.76 39.81 -18.95
N ALA A 102 -3.98 40.16 -17.94
CA ALA A 102 -3.12 39.29 -17.15
C ALA A 102 -3.86 38.04 -16.67
N SER A 103 -3.32 36.86 -17.00
CA SER A 103 -3.65 35.61 -16.33
C SER A 103 -2.42 35.19 -15.55
N ALA A 104 -2.55 35.23 -14.23
CA ALA A 104 -1.59 34.67 -13.29
C ALA A 104 -1.17 33.27 -13.77
N ALA A 105 0.12 33.07 -13.96
CA ALA A 105 0.69 31.76 -14.20
C ALA A 105 0.36 30.90 -12.98
N ALA A 106 -0.72 30.14 -13.08
CA ALA A 106 -0.97 29.01 -12.21
C ALA A 106 0.25 28.11 -12.38
N THR A 107 1.07 28.03 -11.33
CA THR A 107 2.08 27.01 -11.15
C THR A 107 1.39 25.68 -11.42
N SER A 108 1.65 25.11 -12.60
CA SER A 108 1.21 23.78 -12.98
C SER A 108 1.95 22.81 -12.10
N ASN A 109 1.44 22.62 -10.88
CA ASN A 109 1.82 21.55 -10.01
C ASN A 109 1.73 20.26 -10.84
N THR A 110 2.86 19.60 -11.01
CA THR A 110 2.99 18.23 -11.50
C THR A 110 2.23 17.30 -10.55
N THR A 111 0.90 17.25 -10.68
CA THR A 111 0.00 16.33 -9.98
C THR A 111 -0.37 15.12 -10.83
N SER A 112 0.16 15.01 -12.05
CA SER A 112 -0.11 13.90 -12.96
C SER A 112 0.85 12.72 -12.73
N MET A 113 0.73 12.05 -11.58
CA MET A 113 1.10 10.62 -11.35
C MET A 113 1.18 10.24 -9.86
N ARG A 114 1.09 11.21 -8.94
CA ARG A 114 0.87 10.94 -7.52
C ARG A 114 -0.60 10.61 -7.30
N TRP A 115 -1.05 9.47 -7.83
CA TRP A 115 -2.19 8.79 -7.21
C TRP A 115 -1.78 8.55 -5.77
N ASP A 116 -2.28 9.42 -4.88
CA ASP A 116 -1.78 9.53 -3.53
C ASP A 116 -1.94 8.16 -2.87
N ARG A 117 -0.85 7.63 -2.29
CA ARG A 117 -0.81 6.30 -1.67
C ARG A 117 -2.02 6.04 -0.75
N GLN A 118 -2.50 7.10 -0.12
CA GLN A 118 -3.69 7.12 0.73
C GLN A 118 -4.98 6.83 -0.05
N THR A 119 -5.15 7.38 -1.24
CA THR A 119 -6.29 7.14 -2.14
C THR A 119 -6.30 5.70 -2.64
N ILE A 120 -5.14 5.12 -2.96
CA ILE A 120 -5.04 3.70 -3.34
C ILE A 120 -5.44 2.81 -2.16
N GLN A 121 -4.84 3.02 -0.99
CA GLN A 121 -5.21 2.28 0.23
C GLN A 121 -6.70 2.42 0.56
N PHE A 122 -7.26 3.62 0.43
CA PHE A 122 -8.68 3.85 0.62
C PHE A 122 -9.53 3.07 -0.36
N SER A 123 -9.24 3.16 -1.67
CA SER A 123 -10.02 2.49 -2.70
C SER A 123 -10.08 0.97 -2.49
N VAL A 124 -8.96 0.36 -2.11
CA VAL A 124 -8.89 -1.08 -1.81
C VAL A 124 -9.68 -1.41 -0.54
N ASN A 125 -9.52 -0.65 0.54
CA ASN A 125 -10.27 -0.92 1.79
C ASN A 125 -11.78 -0.64 1.65
N ALA A 126 -12.18 0.36 0.87
CA ALA A 126 -13.58 0.66 0.55
C ALA A 126 -14.19 -0.45 -0.31
N TRP A 127 -13.45 -0.94 -1.30
CA TRP A 127 -13.87 -2.10 -2.09
C TRP A 127 -14.02 -3.35 -1.21
N VAL A 128 -13.05 -3.64 -0.34
CA VAL A 128 -13.12 -4.74 0.63
C VAL A 128 -14.37 -4.62 1.52
N PHE A 129 -14.66 -3.41 2.01
CA PHE A 129 -15.85 -3.16 2.83
C PHE A 129 -17.14 -3.51 2.09
N ILE A 130 -17.31 -3.01 0.87
CA ILE A 130 -18.51 -3.27 0.04
C ILE A 130 -18.67 -4.76 -0.23
N VAL A 131 -17.58 -5.44 -0.63
CA VAL A 131 -17.61 -6.87 -0.94
C VAL A 131 -17.87 -7.70 0.32
N ALA A 132 -17.36 -7.30 1.48
CA ALA A 132 -17.58 -8.00 2.74
C ALA A 132 -19.04 -7.87 3.22
N VAL A 133 -19.64 -6.69 3.07
CA VAL A 133 -21.08 -6.49 3.33
C VAL A 133 -21.92 -7.37 2.41
N LEU A 134 -21.57 -7.42 1.12
CA LEU A 134 -22.26 -8.26 0.13
C LEU A 134 -22.13 -9.76 0.45
N ALA A 135 -21.00 -10.20 0.99
CA ALA A 135 -20.81 -11.59 1.40
C ALA A 135 -21.68 -12.00 2.61
N ILE A 136 -21.93 -11.08 3.55
CA ILE A 136 -22.74 -11.33 4.75
C ILE A 136 -24.24 -11.31 4.43
N PHE A 137 -24.66 -10.41 3.55
CA PHE A 137 -26.06 -10.16 3.27
C PHE A 137 -26.79 -11.43 2.76
N PRO A 138 -27.92 -11.81 3.38
CA PRO A 138 -28.57 -13.10 3.12
C PRO A 138 -29.31 -13.15 1.77
N LEU A 139 -29.60 -12.00 1.14
CA LEU A 139 -30.31 -11.94 -0.15
C LEU A 139 -29.43 -12.26 -1.38
N VAL A 140 -28.12 -12.47 -1.18
CA VAL A 140 -27.17 -12.74 -2.27
C VAL A 140 -27.09 -14.25 -2.54
N THR A 141 -26.97 -14.63 -3.82
CA THR A 141 -26.84 -16.05 -4.20
C THR A 141 -25.62 -16.69 -3.54
N ARG A 142 -25.72 -17.98 -3.20
CA ARG A 142 -24.68 -18.70 -2.45
C ARG A 142 -23.31 -18.66 -3.16
N THR A 143 -23.29 -18.73 -4.48
CA THR A 143 -22.07 -18.69 -5.30
C THR A 143 -21.41 -17.31 -5.28
N LEU A 144 -22.21 -16.24 -5.38
CA LEU A 144 -21.71 -14.86 -5.28
C LEU A 144 -21.21 -14.55 -3.87
N SER A 145 -21.93 -14.98 -2.83
CA SER A 145 -21.50 -14.82 -1.43
C SER A 145 -20.16 -15.50 -1.15
N ILE A 146 -19.92 -16.71 -1.67
CA ILE A 146 -18.62 -17.40 -1.53
C ILE A 146 -17.50 -16.69 -2.29
N ARG A 147 -17.77 -16.21 -3.51
CA ARG A 147 -16.79 -15.44 -4.28
C ARG A 147 -16.46 -14.12 -3.59
N ALA A 148 -17.48 -13.39 -3.14
CA ALA A 148 -17.35 -12.15 -2.39
C ALA A 148 -16.55 -12.38 -1.10
N TYR A 149 -16.85 -13.44 -0.35
CA TYR A 149 -16.07 -13.86 0.82
C TYR A 149 -14.58 -13.96 0.49
N ARG A 150 -14.21 -14.79 -0.51
CA ARG A 150 -12.80 -14.96 -0.91
C ARG A 150 -12.15 -13.67 -1.38
N LEU A 151 -12.88 -12.86 -2.15
CA LEU A 151 -12.42 -11.56 -2.63
C LEU A 151 -12.16 -10.57 -1.49
N SER A 152 -13.00 -10.55 -0.44
CA SER A 152 -12.78 -9.71 0.73
C SER A 152 -11.50 -10.06 1.48
N PHE A 153 -11.24 -11.35 1.70
CA PHE A 153 -9.99 -11.78 2.33
C PHE A 153 -8.78 -11.51 1.44
N MET A 154 -8.86 -11.80 0.14
CA MET A 154 -7.77 -11.54 -0.80
C MET A 154 -7.46 -10.04 -0.90
N GLY A 155 -8.49 -9.19 -0.94
CA GLY A 155 -8.35 -7.74 -0.90
C GLY A 155 -7.72 -7.23 0.38
N THR A 156 -8.12 -7.79 1.52
CA THR A 156 -7.53 -7.46 2.82
C THR A 156 -6.06 -7.89 2.89
N ALA A 157 -5.73 -9.08 2.36
CA ALA A 157 -4.35 -9.56 2.28
C ALA A 157 -3.49 -8.64 1.41
N CYS A 158 -3.96 -8.26 0.21
CA CYS A 158 -3.24 -7.35 -0.67
C CYS A 158 -3.08 -5.95 -0.04
N SER A 159 -4.13 -5.43 0.61
CA SER A 159 -4.11 -4.14 1.32
C SER A 159 -3.10 -4.14 2.47
N ALA A 160 -3.12 -5.19 3.29
CA ALA A 160 -2.20 -5.36 4.41
C ALA A 160 -0.75 -5.53 3.92
N LEU A 161 -0.53 -6.35 2.87
CA LEU A 161 0.78 -6.55 2.27
C LEU A 161 1.33 -5.25 1.68
N TYR A 162 0.49 -4.47 1.00
CA TYR A 162 0.88 -3.16 0.48
C TYR A 162 1.26 -2.18 1.59
N SER A 163 0.49 -2.14 2.69
CA SER A 163 0.80 -1.31 3.85
C SER A 163 2.10 -1.71 4.52
N LEU A 164 2.35 -3.02 4.68
CA LEU A 164 3.60 -3.55 5.23
C LEU A 164 4.79 -3.21 4.34
N TYR A 165 4.67 -3.48 3.04
CA TYR A 165 5.72 -3.16 2.07
C TYR A 165 6.08 -1.67 2.09
N ALA A 166 5.08 -0.81 2.17
CA ALA A 166 5.30 0.63 2.13
C ALA A 166 5.67 1.25 3.49
N LEU A 167 5.68 0.49 4.59
CA LEU A 167 6.17 0.93 5.91
C LEU A 167 7.54 0.32 6.26
N TYR A 168 7.75 -0.96 5.94
CA TYR A 168 8.95 -1.71 6.35
C TYR A 168 9.91 -2.01 5.18
N GLY A 169 9.49 -1.79 3.93
CA GLY A 169 10.32 -2.00 2.75
C GLY A 169 10.68 -3.47 2.49
N ILE A 170 11.76 -3.68 1.75
CA ILE A 170 12.31 -5.00 1.43
C ILE A 170 13.36 -5.34 2.51
N PRO A 171 13.51 -6.61 2.93
CA PRO A 171 14.56 -7.01 3.86
C PRO A 171 15.94 -6.57 3.36
N ARG A 172 16.74 -5.98 4.26
CA ARG A 172 18.08 -5.42 3.98
C ARG A 172 19.05 -6.44 3.35
N ALA A 173 18.87 -7.72 3.64
CA ALA A 173 19.58 -8.83 3.02
C ALA A 173 18.69 -10.09 3.02
N TRP A 174 18.85 -10.95 2.02
CA TRP A 174 18.18 -12.26 1.92
C TRP A 174 18.89 -13.36 2.74
N ASN A 175 19.59 -12.98 3.80
CA ASN A 175 20.16 -13.93 4.76
C ASN A 175 19.08 -14.35 5.77
N LEU A 176 19.08 -15.61 6.21
CA LEU A 176 18.16 -16.14 7.23
C LEU A 176 18.09 -15.24 8.48
N GLN A 177 19.23 -14.73 8.95
CA GLN A 177 19.28 -13.83 10.11
C GLN A 177 18.61 -12.47 9.86
N ALA A 178 18.87 -11.87 8.69
CA ALA A 178 18.26 -10.59 8.31
C ALA A 178 16.75 -10.73 8.09
N ILE A 179 16.32 -11.84 7.51
CA ILE A 179 14.90 -12.20 7.37
C ILE A 179 14.26 -12.41 8.73
N GLN A 180 14.91 -13.09 9.67
CA GLN A 180 14.39 -13.27 11.02
C GLN A 180 14.17 -11.93 11.72
N VAL A 181 15.15 -11.01 11.68
CA VAL A 181 15.01 -9.67 12.28
C VAL A 181 13.89 -8.87 11.62
N TYR A 182 13.76 -8.98 10.29
CA TYR A 182 12.66 -8.36 9.54
C TYR A 182 11.29 -8.91 9.94
N PHE A 183 11.15 -10.23 10.13
CA PHE A 183 9.90 -10.80 10.64
C PHE A 183 9.62 -10.37 12.07
N GLN A 184 10.62 -10.26 12.94
CA GLN A 184 10.43 -9.80 14.32
C GLN A 184 9.91 -8.36 14.40
N SER A 185 10.32 -7.48 13.47
CA SER A 185 9.80 -6.10 13.43
C SER A 185 8.36 -6.00 12.92
N ILE A 186 7.93 -6.96 12.10
CA ILE A 186 6.62 -6.95 11.44
C ILE A 186 5.58 -7.79 12.17
N ILE A 187 5.97 -8.87 12.87
CA ILE A 187 5.06 -9.85 13.45
C ILE A 187 4.12 -9.25 14.51
N THR A 188 4.53 -8.15 15.15
CA THR A 188 3.74 -7.44 16.17
C THR A 188 2.76 -6.42 15.58
N THR A 189 2.83 -6.18 14.27
CA THR A 189 2.01 -5.17 13.60
C THR A 189 0.59 -5.68 13.35
N LYS A 190 -0.40 -4.77 13.48
CA LYS A 190 -1.80 -5.06 13.14
C LYS A 190 -1.89 -5.57 11.69
N ASP A 191 -1.20 -4.93 10.75
CA ASP A 191 -1.27 -5.29 9.33
C ASP A 191 -0.75 -6.71 9.03
N PHE A 192 0.33 -7.14 9.67
CA PHE A 192 0.81 -8.51 9.52
C PHE A 192 -0.18 -9.54 10.06
N ILE A 193 -0.77 -9.28 11.22
CA ILE A 193 -1.77 -10.18 11.81
C ILE A 193 -2.96 -10.34 10.87
N TYR A 194 -3.50 -9.25 10.31
CA TYR A 194 -4.61 -9.33 9.35
C TYR A 194 -4.21 -9.94 8.00
N PHE A 195 -2.94 -9.80 7.59
CA PHE A 195 -2.40 -10.50 6.41
C PHE A 195 -2.43 -12.01 6.61
N ILE A 196 -1.89 -12.52 7.72
CA ILE A 196 -1.89 -13.95 8.05
C ILE A 196 -3.30 -14.47 8.30
N TYR A 197 -4.14 -13.69 8.99
CA TYR A 197 -5.58 -13.99 9.15
C TYR A 197 -6.23 -14.21 7.78
N SER A 198 -5.99 -13.30 6.85
CA SER A 198 -6.59 -13.37 5.53
C SER A 198 -6.09 -14.55 4.71
N LEU A 199 -4.78 -14.82 4.74
CA LEU A 199 -4.18 -15.96 4.04
C LEU A 199 -4.79 -17.30 4.52
N THR A 200 -5.06 -17.43 5.82
CA THR A 200 -5.64 -18.63 6.43
C THR A 200 -7.04 -18.95 5.87
N PHE A 201 -7.85 -17.93 5.56
CA PHE A 201 -9.20 -18.12 5.01
C PHE A 201 -9.27 -18.09 3.48
N VAL A 202 -8.36 -17.41 2.78
CA VAL A 202 -8.31 -17.46 1.29
C VAL A 202 -7.98 -18.86 0.80
N THR A 203 -7.02 -19.51 1.44
CA THR A 203 -6.53 -20.85 1.08
C THR A 203 -7.51 -21.97 1.43
N SER A 204 -8.51 -21.68 2.25
CA SER A 204 -9.43 -22.66 2.78
C SER A 204 -10.73 -22.76 1.97
N HIS A 205 -11.32 -23.95 1.93
CA HIS A 205 -12.65 -24.18 1.32
C HIS A 205 -13.79 -23.92 2.31
N LEU A 206 -13.50 -23.77 3.61
CA LEU A 206 -14.48 -23.50 4.66
C LEU A 206 -14.88 -22.03 4.67
N CYS A 207 -16.15 -21.74 4.36
CA CYS A 207 -16.71 -20.39 4.37
C CYS A 207 -17.43 -20.12 5.70
N LEU A 208 -16.73 -19.48 6.65
CA LEU A 208 -17.31 -19.04 7.91
C LEU A 208 -17.64 -17.54 7.83
N LYS A 209 -18.92 -17.18 7.63
CA LYS A 209 -19.34 -15.77 7.55
C LYS A 209 -18.91 -14.94 8.77
N PHE A 210 -18.85 -15.54 9.96
CA PHE A 210 -18.36 -14.89 11.18
C PHE A 210 -16.91 -14.39 11.07
N ALA A 211 -16.08 -14.99 10.22
CA ALA A 211 -14.71 -14.55 9.98
C ALA A 211 -14.60 -13.23 9.21
N LEU A 212 -15.70 -12.73 8.64
CA LEU A 212 -15.72 -11.42 7.99
C LEU A 212 -15.88 -10.27 8.99
N ILE A 213 -16.33 -10.53 10.22
CA ILE A 213 -16.57 -9.47 11.22
C ILE A 213 -15.29 -8.67 11.52
N PRO A 214 -14.14 -9.30 11.83
CA PRO A 214 -12.88 -8.58 12.04
C PRO A 214 -12.43 -7.73 10.85
N ILE A 215 -12.67 -8.26 9.64
CA ILE A 215 -12.32 -7.59 8.38
C ILE A 215 -13.20 -6.37 8.15
N LEU A 216 -14.50 -6.49 8.43
CA LEU A 216 -15.41 -5.36 8.37
C LEU A 216 -15.02 -4.28 9.36
N CYS A 217 -14.72 -4.64 10.62
CA CYS A 217 -14.28 -3.68 11.63
C CYS A 217 -13.04 -2.92 11.18
N ARG A 218 -12.04 -3.64 10.64
CA ARG A 218 -10.82 -3.04 10.10
C ARG A 218 -11.09 -2.14 8.89
N ALA A 219 -11.86 -2.61 7.91
CA ALA A 219 -12.15 -1.85 6.71
C ALA A 219 -12.94 -0.57 7.05
N LEU A 220 -13.89 -0.67 7.99
CA LEU A 220 -14.67 0.46 8.50
C LEU A 220 -13.77 1.52 9.16
N GLU A 221 -12.79 1.12 9.98
CA GLU A 221 -11.81 2.04 10.57
C GLU A 221 -11.02 2.82 9.50
N HIS A 222 -10.54 2.14 8.45
CA HIS A 222 -9.78 2.78 7.37
C HIS A 222 -10.65 3.71 6.52
N VAL A 223 -11.87 3.28 6.19
CA VAL A 223 -12.84 4.07 5.41
C VAL A 223 -13.26 5.31 6.18
N ALA A 224 -13.64 5.19 7.46
CA ALA A 224 -14.07 6.31 8.29
C ALA A 224 -12.97 7.39 8.42
N LYS A 225 -11.74 6.99 8.71
CA LYS A 225 -10.59 7.92 8.82
C LYS A 225 -10.33 8.66 7.50
N PHE A 226 -10.43 7.96 6.37
CA PHE A 226 -10.20 8.59 5.06
C PHE A 226 -11.34 9.52 4.66
N LEU A 227 -12.60 9.11 4.86
CA LEU A 227 -13.77 9.93 4.56
C LEU A 227 -13.72 11.25 5.34
N ARG A 228 -13.42 11.19 6.63
CA ARG A 228 -13.29 12.38 7.47
C ARG A 228 -12.16 13.29 7.01
N ARG A 229 -10.99 12.73 6.67
CA ARG A 229 -9.82 13.53 6.23
C ARG A 229 -10.06 14.27 4.91
N ASN A 230 -10.75 13.64 3.95
CA ASN A 230 -10.87 14.16 2.60
C ASN A 230 -12.20 14.88 2.32
N PHE A 231 -13.30 14.43 2.92
CA PHE A 231 -14.65 14.91 2.59
C PHE A 231 -15.32 15.73 3.71
N ASN A 232 -14.57 16.20 4.71
CA ASN A 232 -15.12 16.99 5.83
C ASN A 232 -15.91 18.23 5.38
N ARG A 233 -15.59 18.78 4.20
CA ARG A 233 -16.26 19.98 3.64
C ARG A 233 -17.46 19.65 2.74
N SER A 234 -17.71 18.38 2.44
CA SER A 234 -18.80 17.97 1.56
C SER A 234 -20.14 17.94 2.30
N THR A 235 -21.18 18.51 1.70
CA THR A 235 -22.54 18.55 2.26
C THR A 235 -23.16 17.16 2.39
N LEU A 236 -22.82 16.22 1.49
CA LEU A 236 -23.28 14.83 1.55
C LEU A 236 -22.65 14.07 2.73
N TYR A 237 -21.36 14.32 2.99
CA TYR A 237 -20.67 13.74 4.14
C TYR A 237 -21.30 14.24 5.44
N ARG A 238 -21.52 15.54 5.56
CA ARG A 238 -22.16 16.16 6.74
C ARG A 238 -23.57 15.63 6.99
N LYS A 239 -24.34 15.37 5.94
CA LYS A 239 -25.75 14.93 6.07
C LYS A 239 -25.91 13.45 6.46
N TYR A 240 -25.06 12.55 5.96
CA TYR A 240 -25.27 11.10 6.12
C TYR A 240 -24.12 10.35 6.79
N LEU A 241 -22.87 10.79 6.60
CA LEU A 241 -21.69 9.99 6.97
C LEU A 241 -20.91 10.55 8.17
N GLU A 242 -21.16 11.80 8.56
CA GLU A 242 -20.49 12.44 9.69
C GLU A 242 -20.74 11.70 11.01
N ASN A 243 -22.01 11.51 11.39
CA ASN A 243 -22.38 10.81 12.62
C ASN A 243 -21.80 9.37 12.71
N PRO A 244 -21.95 8.49 11.71
CA PRO A 244 -21.37 7.15 11.79
C PRO A 244 -19.84 7.16 11.75
N CYS A 245 -19.20 8.05 10.99
CA CYS A 245 -17.73 8.15 10.99
C CYS A 245 -17.19 8.63 12.34
N LEU A 246 -17.85 9.61 12.96
CA LEU A 246 -17.50 10.07 14.31
C LEU A 246 -17.67 8.97 15.34
N TRP A 247 -18.76 8.20 15.28
CA TRP A 247 -18.98 7.07 16.17
C TRP A 247 -17.89 5.99 16.02
N VAL A 248 -17.52 5.63 14.78
CA VAL A 248 -16.45 4.66 14.53
C VAL A 248 -15.12 5.13 15.12
N GLU A 249 -14.82 6.43 15.01
CA GLU A 249 -13.58 7.00 15.52
C GLU A 249 -13.56 7.13 17.05
N SER A 250 -14.69 7.47 17.67
CA SER A 250 -14.82 7.50 19.13
C SER A 250 -14.82 6.11 19.77
N ASN A 251 -15.25 5.08 19.03
CA ASN A 251 -15.46 3.73 19.55
C ASN A 251 -14.48 2.67 19.01
N THR A 252 -13.26 3.08 18.66
CA THR A 252 -12.20 2.17 18.19
C THR A 252 -11.88 1.03 19.17
N ILE A 253 -11.99 1.28 20.47
CA ILE A 253 -11.86 0.26 21.53
C ILE A 253 -12.98 -0.76 21.43
N THR A 254 -14.24 -0.31 21.30
CA THR A 254 -15.42 -1.19 21.17
C THR A 254 -15.32 -2.06 19.91
N LEU A 255 -14.89 -1.48 18.78
CA LEU A 255 -14.63 -2.21 17.53
C LEU A 255 -13.54 -3.27 17.70
N SER A 256 -12.46 -2.94 18.42
CA SER A 256 -11.36 -3.90 18.68
C SER A 256 -11.78 -5.04 19.62
N ILE A 257 -12.62 -4.75 20.63
CA ILE A 257 -13.20 -5.77 21.51
C ILE A 257 -14.15 -6.68 20.72
N LEU A 258 -15.01 -6.10 19.87
CA LEU A 258 -15.92 -6.87 19.01
C LEU A 258 -15.15 -7.77 18.04
N SER A 259 -14.09 -7.25 17.41
CA SER A 259 -13.17 -8.01 16.56
C SER A 259 -12.58 -9.19 17.34
N SER A 260 -12.11 -8.96 18.57
CA SER A 260 -11.51 -10.00 19.41
C SER A 260 -12.51 -11.09 19.83
N HIS A 261 -13.76 -10.70 20.13
CA HIS A 261 -14.84 -11.66 20.37
C HIS A 261 -15.13 -12.53 19.13
N ALA A 262 -15.19 -11.90 17.96
CA ALA A 262 -15.39 -12.62 16.70
C ALA A 262 -14.20 -13.54 16.40
N GLU A 263 -12.96 -13.09 16.55
CA GLU A 263 -11.74 -13.86 16.30
C GLU A 263 -11.67 -15.12 17.18
N ILE A 264 -11.93 -14.99 18.48
CA ILE A 264 -11.96 -16.12 19.40
C ILE A 264 -13.16 -17.04 19.07
N GLY A 265 -14.33 -16.48 18.77
CA GLY A 265 -15.52 -17.23 18.35
C GLY A 265 -15.27 -18.07 17.10
N VAL A 266 -14.57 -17.51 16.10
CA VAL A 266 -14.15 -18.25 14.90
C VAL A 266 -13.20 -19.40 15.25
N GLY A 267 -12.33 -19.23 16.25
CA GLY A 267 -11.46 -20.30 16.73
C GLY A 267 -12.23 -21.50 17.27
N PHE A 268 -13.30 -21.24 18.04
CA PHE A 268 -14.21 -22.29 18.51
C PHE A 268 -15.03 -22.90 17.37
N LEU A 269 -15.52 -22.09 16.42
CA LEU A 269 -16.22 -22.60 15.24
C LEU A 269 -15.34 -23.53 14.40
N LEU A 270 -14.04 -23.25 14.29
CA LEU A 270 -13.09 -24.14 13.63
C LEU A 270 -12.94 -25.47 14.37
N ILE A 271 -12.85 -25.46 15.70
CA ILE A 271 -12.87 -26.72 16.49
C ILE A 271 -14.15 -27.51 16.21
N ILE A 272 -15.32 -26.86 16.26
CA ILE A 272 -16.60 -27.52 15.98
C ILE A 272 -16.62 -28.07 14.55
N SER A 273 -16.05 -27.35 13.58
CA SER A 273 -15.96 -27.79 12.19
C SER A 273 -15.13 -29.07 12.00
N LEU A 274 -14.20 -29.38 12.90
CA LEU A 274 -13.43 -30.63 12.87
C LEU A 274 -14.31 -31.86 13.12
N PHE A 275 -15.45 -31.71 13.79
CA PHE A 275 -16.40 -32.81 13.97
C PHE A 275 -17.32 -33.00 12.76
N SER A 276 -17.38 -32.02 11.85
CA SER A 276 -18.17 -32.08 10.61
C SER A 276 -17.47 -32.92 9.52
N TRP A 277 -18.08 -33.02 8.33
CA TRP A 277 -17.52 -33.69 7.16
C TRP A 277 -16.50 -32.81 6.41
N GLN A 278 -16.55 -31.48 6.59
CA GLN A 278 -15.60 -30.52 5.99
C GLN A 278 -14.41 -30.24 6.92
N ARG A 279 -13.69 -31.29 7.33
CA ARG A 279 -12.59 -31.17 8.29
C ARG A 279 -11.38 -30.53 7.65
N ASN A 280 -10.89 -29.44 8.24
CA ASN A 280 -9.62 -28.84 7.87
C ASN A 280 -8.72 -28.68 9.11
N ILE A 281 -8.00 -29.75 9.43
CA ILE A 281 -7.13 -29.84 10.62
C ILE A 281 -6.01 -28.79 10.53
N ILE A 282 -5.41 -28.65 9.35
CA ILE A 282 -4.30 -27.72 9.10
C ILE A 282 -4.76 -26.28 9.32
N GLN A 283 -5.90 -25.88 8.75
CA GLN A 283 -6.47 -24.54 8.96
C GLN A 283 -6.76 -24.28 10.44
N THR A 284 -7.35 -25.25 11.14
CA THR A 284 -7.65 -25.09 12.57
C THR A 284 -6.36 -24.90 13.36
N PHE A 285 -5.35 -25.73 13.12
CA PHE A 285 -4.05 -25.58 13.77
C PHE A 285 -3.40 -24.22 13.47
N MET A 286 -3.32 -23.82 12.20
CA MET A 286 -2.76 -22.52 11.77
C MET A 286 -3.49 -21.34 12.40
N TYR A 287 -4.82 -21.39 12.46
CA TYR A 287 -5.63 -20.35 13.07
C TYR A 287 -5.42 -20.25 14.60
N TRP A 288 -5.31 -21.38 15.28
CA TRP A 288 -5.02 -21.39 16.72
C TRP A 288 -3.61 -20.87 17.04
N GLN A 289 -2.62 -21.09 16.16
CA GLN A 289 -1.31 -20.44 16.26
C GLN A 289 -1.41 -18.92 16.04
N LEU A 290 -2.25 -18.47 15.10
CA LEU A 290 -2.51 -17.05 14.91
C LEU A 290 -3.18 -16.42 16.13
N LEU A 291 -4.19 -17.06 16.73
CA LEU A 291 -4.81 -16.55 17.97
C LEU A 291 -3.80 -16.49 19.12
N LYS A 292 -2.90 -17.46 19.22
CA LYS A 292 -1.80 -17.45 20.18
C LYS A 292 -0.85 -16.27 19.95
N LEU A 293 -0.56 -15.96 18.68
CA LEU A 293 0.18 -14.74 18.31
C LEU A 293 -0.59 -13.48 18.74
N MET A 294 -1.89 -13.39 18.45
CA MET A 294 -2.73 -12.23 18.80
C MET A 294 -2.86 -12.01 20.31
N TYR A 295 -2.78 -13.10 21.09
CA TYR A 295 -2.75 -13.06 22.55
C TYR A 295 -1.46 -12.45 23.11
N ARG A 296 -0.33 -12.56 22.38
CA ARG A 296 0.99 -12.04 22.78
C ARG A 296 1.34 -10.70 22.14
N ALA A 297 0.83 -10.44 20.93
CA ALA A 297 1.16 -9.24 20.19
C ALA A 297 0.63 -8.00 20.92
N PRO A 298 1.47 -6.97 21.18
CA PRO A 298 1.10 -5.85 22.06
C PRO A 298 -0.13 -5.07 21.58
N VAL A 299 -0.36 -5.04 20.26
CA VAL A 299 -1.47 -4.30 19.64
C VAL A 299 -2.84 -4.95 19.89
N THR A 300 -2.88 -6.27 20.09
CA THR A 300 -4.13 -7.05 20.22
C THR A 300 -4.25 -7.77 21.56
N ALA A 301 -3.14 -7.92 22.29
CA ALA A 301 -3.05 -8.71 23.52
C ALA A 301 -4.06 -8.24 24.58
N GLY A 302 -4.15 -6.94 24.84
CA GLY A 302 -5.07 -6.41 25.86
C GLY A 302 -6.53 -6.81 25.61
N TYR A 303 -6.99 -6.71 24.37
CA TYR A 303 -8.34 -7.10 23.98
C TYR A 303 -8.53 -8.61 24.09
N HIS A 304 -7.62 -9.41 23.54
CA HIS A 304 -7.73 -10.87 23.57
C HIS A 304 -7.67 -11.44 25.00
N GLN A 305 -6.74 -10.94 25.82
CA GLN A 305 -6.62 -11.33 27.22
C GLN A 305 -7.89 -11.00 28.01
N SER A 306 -8.49 -9.82 27.77
CA SER A 306 -9.75 -9.45 28.41
C SER A 306 -10.90 -10.42 28.06
N VAL A 307 -10.99 -10.85 26.80
CA VAL A 307 -11.99 -11.81 26.34
C VAL A 307 -11.74 -13.19 26.94
N TRP A 308 -10.50 -13.68 26.92
CA TRP A 308 -10.12 -14.95 27.54
C TRP A 308 -10.37 -14.96 29.04
N ALA A 309 -10.10 -13.86 29.75
CA ALA A 309 -10.40 -13.72 31.16
C ALA A 309 -11.91 -13.72 31.44
N LYS A 310 -12.72 -13.14 30.56
CA LYS A 310 -14.19 -13.19 30.66
C LYS A 310 -14.72 -14.62 30.44
N ILE A 311 -14.19 -15.31 29.42
CA ILE A 311 -14.54 -16.72 29.15
C ILE A 311 -14.14 -17.59 30.34
N GLY A 312 -12.93 -17.45 30.86
CA GLY A 312 -12.46 -18.21 32.02
C GLY A 312 -13.33 -18.01 33.25
N ARG A 313 -13.71 -16.77 33.57
CA ARG A 313 -14.64 -16.47 34.67
C ARG A 313 -16.01 -17.11 34.51
N MET A 314 -16.50 -17.20 33.27
CA MET A 314 -17.80 -17.82 32.99
C MET A 314 -17.71 -19.35 33.03
N VAL A 315 -16.67 -19.94 32.42
CA VAL A 315 -16.58 -21.38 32.18
C VAL A 315 -15.99 -22.15 33.37
N ASN A 316 -15.00 -21.61 34.07
CA ASN A 316 -14.34 -22.27 35.20
C ASN A 316 -15.32 -22.76 36.29
N PRO A 317 -16.31 -21.99 36.76
CA PRO A 317 -17.25 -22.50 37.78
C PRO A 317 -18.06 -23.69 37.26
N PHE A 318 -18.51 -23.67 36.01
CA PHE A 318 -19.24 -24.81 35.42
C PHE A 318 -18.36 -26.04 35.24
N VAL A 319 -17.10 -25.87 34.84
CA VAL A 319 -16.16 -26.99 34.70
C VAL A 319 -15.90 -27.63 36.06
N GLN A 320 -15.71 -26.83 37.11
CA GLN A 320 -15.50 -27.32 38.47
C GLN A 320 -16.75 -28.04 39.02
N GLN A 321 -17.94 -27.54 38.70
CA GLN A 321 -19.19 -28.08 39.21
C GLN A 321 -19.70 -29.33 38.46
N TYR A 322 -19.60 -29.35 37.12
CA TYR A 322 -20.26 -30.37 36.29
C TYR A 322 -19.28 -31.31 35.57
N ALA A 323 -18.01 -30.93 35.38
CA ALA A 323 -17.07 -31.71 34.59
C ALA A 323 -15.62 -31.64 35.12
N PRO A 324 -15.36 -32.09 36.37
CA PRO A 324 -14.04 -31.98 36.99
C PRO A 324 -12.95 -32.77 36.24
N PHE A 325 -13.33 -33.79 35.44
CA PHE A 325 -12.42 -34.53 34.58
C PHE A 325 -11.78 -33.67 33.48
N LEU A 326 -12.40 -32.55 33.10
CA LEU A 326 -11.84 -31.63 32.09
C LEU A 326 -10.69 -30.76 32.63
N ASN A 327 -10.49 -30.70 33.95
CA ASN A 327 -9.42 -29.88 34.54
C ASN A 327 -8.03 -30.31 34.05
N GLY A 328 -7.79 -31.62 33.91
CA GLY A 328 -6.55 -32.17 33.36
C GLY A 328 -6.23 -31.64 31.95
N PRO A 329 -7.06 -31.95 30.93
CA PRO A 329 -6.82 -31.50 29.56
C PRO A 329 -6.85 -29.97 29.42
N VAL A 330 -7.71 -29.26 30.15
CA VAL A 330 -7.74 -27.79 30.14
C VAL A 330 -6.42 -27.21 30.65
N SER A 331 -5.86 -27.74 31.75
CA SER A 331 -4.57 -27.29 32.27
C SER A 331 -3.40 -27.56 31.30
N ALA A 332 -3.48 -28.65 30.53
CA ALA A 332 -2.47 -28.99 29.52
C ALA A 332 -2.55 -28.01 28.34
N ILE A 333 -3.76 -27.70 27.87
CA ILE A 333 -4.00 -26.71 26.81
C ILE A 333 -3.55 -25.31 27.25
N GLN A 334 -3.86 -24.91 28.49
CA GLN A 334 -3.40 -23.64 29.04
C GLN A 334 -1.87 -23.55 29.08
N ARG A 335 -1.18 -24.62 29.50
CA ARG A 335 0.28 -24.68 29.46
C ARG A 335 0.83 -24.54 28.04
N TRP A 336 0.22 -25.21 27.06
CA TRP A 336 0.59 -25.06 25.65
C TRP A 336 0.33 -23.66 25.09
N TRP A 337 -0.74 -23.00 25.55
CA TRP A 337 -1.09 -21.63 25.14
C TRP A 337 -0.09 -20.59 25.66
N LEU A 338 0.35 -20.76 26.90
CA LEU A 338 1.22 -19.81 27.60
C LEU A 338 2.71 -20.00 27.30
N ARG A 339 3.17 -21.21 26.94
CA ARG A 339 4.52 -21.48 26.41
C ARG A 339 4.68 -20.93 25.01
#